data_AF-C8WI19-F1
#
_entry.id   AF-C8WI19-F1
#
_cell.length_a   1.000
_cell.length_b   1.000
_cell.length_c   1.000
_cell.angle_alpha   90.00
_cell.angle_beta   90.00
_cell.angle_gamma   90.00
#
_symmetry.space_group_name_H-M   'P 1'
#
loop_
_entity.id
_entity.type
_entity.pdbx_description
1 polymer ?
#
loop_
_entity_poly.entity_id
_entity_poly.type
_entity_poly.pdbx_seq_one_letter_code
_entity_poly.pdbx_strand_id
1 'polypeptide(L)'
;MTADCPEDFPYEAKPELRDPAVREGYWRVAMGLQEVDGLKPSPYLRDLAREHVSGVRGLDETGSMIRAYHARQKADGRDEAAGECEADLVSQRIVELLASGAFALVPDMLAVIHGALFQDLDAATYRPGEYKTEALQKREFVLNGDSVVYADPSLIERSLAFLFDEERSHVYGIEFDEAQLEHLGRFIARLWQVHPFVEGNTRTTAVFAVLYLHDLGFDMDNEPFERHARYFRDALVRANYRNAKAGVLPDLRFVVRFLDNLLNEAEHELRSRDLACKALFDDPSFLRNVDPSQAISL
;
A
#
# COMPACT_ATOMS: atom_id res chain seq x y z
N MET A 1 -8.84 -33.69 28.16
CA MET A 1 -8.76 -33.45 26.71
C MET A 1 -7.41 -32.82 26.45
N THR A 2 -6.65 -33.37 25.52
CA THR A 2 -5.32 -32.89 25.14
C THR A 2 -5.43 -32.36 23.72
N ALA A 3 -4.78 -31.24 23.42
CA ALA A 3 -4.82 -30.59 22.10
C ALA A 3 -4.29 -31.48 20.95
N ASP A 4 -3.69 -32.63 21.28
CA ASP A 4 -3.11 -33.59 20.34
C ASP A 4 -4.12 -34.54 19.69
N CYS A 5 -5.40 -34.53 20.09
CA CYS A 5 -6.46 -35.33 19.49
C CYS A 5 -7.30 -34.49 18.52
N PRO A 6 -7.19 -34.68 17.19
CA PRO A 6 -7.96 -33.92 16.19
C PRO A 6 -9.49 -34.08 16.34
N GLU A 7 -9.94 -35.17 16.95
CA GLU A 7 -11.35 -35.42 17.26
C GLU A 7 -11.87 -34.52 18.40
N ASP A 8 -10.99 -34.12 19.34
CA ASP A 8 -11.31 -33.20 20.43
C ASP A 8 -11.23 -31.73 19.98
N PHE A 9 -10.44 -31.44 18.92
CA PHE A 9 -10.18 -30.09 18.39
C PHE A 9 -10.09 -30.10 16.85
N PRO A 10 -11.23 -30.17 16.13
CA PRO A 10 -11.24 -30.18 14.67
C PRO A 10 -10.78 -28.84 14.08
N TYR A 11 -10.20 -28.87 12.87
CA TYR A 11 -9.94 -27.65 12.11
C TYR A 11 -11.26 -27.00 11.70
N GLU A 12 -11.42 -25.73 12.00
CA GLU A 12 -12.57 -24.92 11.61
C GLU A 12 -12.14 -23.75 10.72
N ALA A 13 -13.03 -23.31 9.84
CA ALA A 13 -12.80 -22.08 9.10
C ALA A 13 -12.71 -20.90 10.08
N LYS A 14 -11.74 -20.02 9.89
CA LYS A 14 -11.61 -18.80 10.70
C LYS A 14 -12.91 -18.00 10.59
N PRO A 15 -13.65 -17.77 11.69
CA PRO A 15 -14.87 -16.99 11.63
C PRO A 15 -14.55 -15.53 11.29
N GLU A 16 -15.50 -14.85 10.65
CA GLU A 16 -15.40 -13.41 10.40
C GLU A 16 -15.17 -12.68 11.73
N LEU A 17 -14.16 -11.81 11.77
CA LEU A 17 -13.79 -11.06 12.95
C LEU A 17 -14.99 -10.21 13.40
N ARG A 18 -15.36 -10.30 14.69
CA ARG A 18 -16.55 -9.61 15.22
C ARG A 18 -16.25 -8.34 16.01
N ASP A 19 -14.98 -8.07 16.32
CA ASP A 19 -14.60 -6.88 17.08
C ASP A 19 -14.87 -5.60 16.25
N PRO A 20 -15.79 -4.73 16.69
CA PRO A 20 -16.10 -3.49 15.97
C PRO A 20 -14.90 -2.56 15.84
N ALA A 21 -14.02 -2.49 16.84
CA ALA A 21 -12.85 -1.61 16.82
C ALA A 21 -11.86 -2.03 15.75
N VAL A 22 -11.62 -3.33 15.60
CA VAL A 22 -10.72 -3.85 14.56
C VAL A 22 -11.34 -3.69 13.17
N ARG A 23 -12.65 -3.94 13.02
CA ARG A 23 -13.38 -3.66 11.76
C ARG A 23 -13.26 -2.20 11.37
N GLU A 24 -13.42 -1.30 12.33
CA GLU A 24 -13.29 0.14 12.11
C GLU A 24 -11.87 0.51 11.68
N GLY A 25 -10.85 -0.07 12.35
CA GLY A 25 -9.45 0.07 11.97
C GLY A 25 -9.18 -0.31 10.52
N TYR A 26 -9.64 -1.48 10.07
CA TYR A 26 -9.48 -1.94 8.69
C TYR A 26 -10.14 -0.99 7.68
N TRP A 27 -11.36 -0.51 7.98
CA TRP A 27 -12.04 0.45 7.11
C TRP A 27 -11.30 1.80 7.05
N ARG A 28 -10.74 2.28 8.16
CA ARG A 28 -9.95 3.52 8.20
C ARG A 28 -8.67 3.42 7.35
N VAL A 29 -7.91 2.33 7.50
CA VAL A 29 -6.74 2.04 6.68
C VAL A 29 -7.12 1.94 5.19
N ALA A 30 -8.13 1.14 4.87
CA ALA A 30 -8.57 0.90 3.51
C ALA A 30 -8.98 2.19 2.78
N MET A 31 -9.76 3.04 3.44
CA MET A 31 -10.20 4.32 2.90
C MET A 31 -9.06 5.33 2.79
N GLY A 32 -8.18 5.41 3.81
CA GLY A 32 -7.04 6.32 3.82
C GLY A 32 -6.03 6.03 2.71
N LEU A 33 -5.79 4.75 2.43
CA LEU A 33 -4.88 4.33 1.37
C LEU A 33 -5.28 4.78 -0.05
N GLN A 34 -6.52 5.23 -0.26
CA GLN A 34 -6.95 5.75 -1.56
C GLN A 34 -6.36 7.13 -1.87
N GLU A 35 -5.96 7.90 -0.85
CA GLU A 35 -5.31 9.21 -1.04
C GLU A 35 -3.91 9.12 -1.67
N VAL A 36 -3.32 7.92 -1.75
CA VAL A 36 -2.09 7.65 -2.52
C VAL A 36 -2.19 8.17 -3.96
N ASP A 37 -3.38 8.02 -4.55
CA ASP A 37 -3.70 8.45 -5.91
C ASP A 37 -4.66 9.65 -5.91
N GLY A 38 -4.84 10.31 -4.76
CA GLY A 38 -5.76 11.44 -4.58
C GLY A 38 -7.24 11.07 -4.72
N LEU A 39 -7.55 9.78 -4.60
CA LEU A 39 -8.91 9.26 -4.71
C LEU A 39 -9.63 9.35 -3.36
N LYS A 40 -10.95 9.51 -3.43
CA LYS A 40 -11.79 9.60 -2.23
C LYS A 40 -12.92 8.59 -2.32
N PRO A 41 -13.14 7.80 -1.25
CA PRO A 41 -14.32 6.96 -1.15
C PRO A 41 -15.61 7.75 -1.25
N SER A 42 -16.65 7.12 -1.81
CA SER A 42 -17.99 7.69 -1.91
C SER A 42 -18.67 7.78 -0.54
N PRO A 43 -19.71 8.61 -0.39
CA PRO A 43 -20.58 8.57 0.79
C PRO A 43 -21.22 7.19 1.00
N TYR A 44 -21.56 6.50 -0.09
CA TYR A 44 -22.21 5.18 -0.06
C TYR A 44 -21.32 4.12 0.59
N LEU A 45 -20.03 4.09 0.26
CA LEU A 45 -19.07 3.20 0.93
C LEU A 45 -19.01 3.49 2.43
N ARG A 46 -18.95 4.77 2.83
CA ARG A 46 -18.85 5.15 4.25
C ARG A 46 -20.08 4.70 5.04
N ASP A 47 -21.28 4.76 4.45
CA ASP A 47 -22.50 4.23 5.06
C ASP A 47 -22.41 2.71 5.26
N LEU A 48 -22.04 1.97 4.21
CA LEU A 48 -21.91 0.50 4.29
C LEU A 48 -20.80 0.05 5.24
N ALA A 49 -19.69 0.79 5.30
CA ALA A 49 -18.62 0.54 6.27
C ALA A 49 -19.13 0.67 7.71
N ARG A 50 -19.95 1.68 8.02
CA ARG A 50 -20.57 1.83 9.35
C ARG A 50 -21.53 0.68 9.69
N GLU A 51 -22.31 0.23 8.71
CA GLU A 51 -23.21 -0.92 8.89
C GLU A 51 -22.42 -2.22 9.13
N HIS A 52 -21.30 -2.42 8.43
CA HIS A 52 -20.39 -3.55 8.66
C HIS A 52 -19.73 -3.49 10.05
N VAL A 53 -19.20 -2.31 10.43
CA VAL A 53 -18.56 -2.09 11.74
C VAL A 53 -19.54 -2.38 12.89
N SER A 54 -20.79 -1.95 12.77
CA SER A 54 -21.83 -2.20 13.78
C SER A 54 -22.43 -3.61 13.75
N GLY A 55 -22.05 -4.45 12.78
CA GLY A 55 -22.55 -5.81 12.62
C GLY A 55 -23.96 -5.90 12.05
N VAL A 56 -24.50 -4.81 11.50
CA VAL A 56 -25.78 -4.80 10.78
C VAL A 56 -25.69 -5.61 9.48
N ARG A 57 -24.51 -5.64 8.86
CA ARG A 57 -24.20 -6.46 7.67
C ARG A 57 -22.87 -7.19 7.82
N GLY A 58 -22.75 -8.31 7.13
CA GLY A 58 -21.48 -9.04 6.97
C GLY A 58 -20.65 -8.46 5.82
N LEU A 59 -19.34 -8.75 5.82
CA LEU A 59 -18.40 -8.22 4.83
C LEU A 59 -18.75 -8.60 3.39
N ASP A 60 -19.20 -9.84 3.15
CA ASP A 60 -19.58 -10.33 1.82
C ASP A 60 -20.80 -9.60 1.26
N GLU A 61 -21.78 -9.30 2.13
CA GLU A 61 -22.98 -8.54 1.76
C GLU A 61 -22.58 -7.11 1.40
N THR A 62 -21.78 -6.46 2.26
CA THR A 62 -21.23 -5.12 2.04
C THR A 62 -20.51 -5.03 0.70
N GLY A 63 -19.60 -5.97 0.39
CA GLY A 63 -18.89 -5.98 -0.88
C GLY A 63 -19.80 -6.16 -2.09
N SER A 64 -20.82 -7.01 -1.96
CA SER A 64 -21.80 -7.23 -3.03
C SER A 64 -22.65 -5.99 -3.33
N MET A 65 -23.02 -5.23 -2.30
CA MET A 65 -23.75 -3.97 -2.45
C MET A 65 -22.90 -2.89 -3.13
N ILE A 66 -21.61 -2.77 -2.77
CA ILE A 66 -20.68 -1.80 -3.39
C ILE A 66 -20.52 -2.11 -4.89
N ARG A 67 -20.28 -3.37 -5.26
CA ARG A 67 -20.15 -3.79 -6.67
C ARG A 67 -21.45 -3.53 -7.45
N ALA A 68 -22.61 -3.84 -6.88
CA ALA A 68 -23.89 -3.59 -7.52
C ALA A 68 -24.18 -2.10 -7.74
N TYR A 69 -23.81 -1.25 -6.76
CA TYR A 69 -23.94 0.21 -6.86
C TYR A 69 -23.14 0.76 -8.05
N HIS A 70 -21.87 0.41 -8.17
CA HIS A 70 -21.00 0.89 -9.25
C HIS A 70 -21.35 0.29 -10.62
N ALA A 71 -21.78 -0.98 -10.67
CA ALA A 71 -22.29 -1.58 -11.90
C ALA A 71 -23.52 -0.82 -12.45
N ARG A 72 -24.41 -0.38 -11.57
CA ARG A 72 -25.58 0.43 -11.95
C ARG A 72 -25.19 1.82 -12.44
N GLN A 73 -24.28 2.50 -11.72
CA GLN A 73 -23.79 3.83 -12.11
C GLN A 73 -23.15 3.82 -13.50
N LYS A 74 -22.38 2.76 -13.81
CA LYS A 74 -21.80 2.53 -15.14
C LYS A 74 -22.86 2.31 -16.22
N ALA A 75 -23.89 1.51 -15.93
CA ALA A 75 -25.01 1.29 -16.86
C ALA A 75 -25.80 2.58 -17.15
N ASP A 76 -25.87 3.48 -16.18
CA ASP A 76 -26.54 4.79 -16.29
C ASP A 76 -25.64 5.87 -16.96
N GLY A 77 -24.43 5.53 -17.42
CA GLY A 77 -23.53 6.42 -18.16
C GLY A 77 -22.86 7.50 -17.29
N ARG A 78 -22.73 7.30 -15.98
CA ARG A 78 -22.16 8.27 -15.03
C ARG A 78 -20.64 8.07 -14.84
N ASP A 79 -19.87 8.35 -15.88
CA ASP A 79 -18.39 8.20 -15.87
C ASP A 79 -17.67 9.16 -14.91
N GLU A 80 -18.30 10.26 -14.50
CA GLU A 80 -17.74 11.24 -13.54
C GLU A 80 -17.43 10.63 -12.15
N ALA A 81 -17.98 9.45 -11.84
CA ALA A 81 -17.75 8.72 -10.58
C ALA A 81 -16.59 7.71 -10.64
N ALA A 82 -15.79 7.68 -11.73
CA ALA A 82 -14.73 6.67 -11.91
C ALA A 82 -13.72 6.63 -10.74
N GLY A 83 -13.34 7.78 -10.20
CA GLY A 83 -12.43 7.85 -9.05
C GLY A 83 -13.03 7.33 -7.74
N GLU A 84 -14.33 7.56 -7.51
CA GLU A 84 -15.05 6.98 -6.36
C GLU A 84 -15.22 5.47 -6.52
N CYS A 85 -15.50 5.00 -7.74
CA CYS A 85 -15.62 3.57 -8.08
C CYS A 85 -14.35 2.82 -7.70
N GLU A 86 -13.20 3.31 -8.15
CA GLU A 86 -11.93 2.70 -7.80
C GLU A 86 -11.68 2.73 -6.29
N ALA A 87 -11.85 3.90 -5.65
CA ALA A 87 -11.63 4.05 -4.22
C ALA A 87 -12.48 3.07 -3.40
N ASP A 88 -13.75 2.92 -3.76
CA ASP A 88 -14.69 2.06 -3.05
C ASP A 88 -14.38 0.58 -3.22
N LEU A 89 -14.17 0.14 -4.46
CA LEU A 89 -13.88 -1.26 -4.78
C LEU A 89 -12.56 -1.70 -4.14
N VAL A 90 -11.50 -0.91 -4.29
CA VAL A 90 -10.20 -1.24 -3.72
C VAL A 90 -10.26 -1.18 -2.18
N SER A 91 -10.96 -0.20 -1.59
CA SER A 91 -11.13 -0.16 -0.13
C SER A 91 -11.79 -1.44 0.40
N GLN A 92 -12.85 -1.91 -0.26
CA GLN A 92 -13.48 -3.17 0.14
C GLN A 92 -12.52 -4.36 0.06
N ARG A 93 -11.73 -4.47 -1.03
CA ARG A 93 -10.76 -5.57 -1.18
C ARG A 93 -9.65 -5.52 -0.13
N ILE A 94 -9.23 -4.32 0.29
CA ILE A 94 -8.31 -4.17 1.42
C ILE A 94 -8.93 -4.76 2.69
N VAL A 95 -10.19 -4.41 3.02
CA VAL A 95 -10.85 -4.93 4.23
C VAL A 95 -11.00 -6.45 4.19
N GLU A 96 -11.36 -7.02 3.04
CA GLU A 96 -11.42 -8.49 2.84
C GLU A 96 -10.06 -9.15 3.12
N LEU A 97 -8.96 -8.60 2.60
CA LEU A 97 -7.62 -9.12 2.84
C LEU A 97 -7.23 -9.04 4.32
N LEU A 98 -7.41 -7.87 4.95
CA LEU A 98 -7.06 -7.65 6.36
C LEU A 98 -7.89 -8.54 7.30
N ALA A 99 -9.19 -8.68 7.04
CA ALA A 99 -10.07 -9.54 7.82
C ALA A 99 -9.71 -11.03 7.69
N SER A 100 -9.31 -11.48 6.50
CA SER A 100 -8.83 -12.85 6.30
C SER A 100 -7.55 -13.10 7.12
N GLY A 101 -6.61 -12.15 7.08
CA GLY A 101 -5.28 -12.28 7.69
C GLY A 101 -4.44 -13.42 7.11
N ALA A 102 -4.81 -13.97 5.95
CA ALA A 102 -4.02 -15.00 5.30
C ALA A 102 -2.76 -14.35 4.70
N PHE A 103 -1.59 -14.79 5.15
CA PHE A 103 -0.31 -14.22 4.73
C PHE A 103 0.79 -15.28 4.72
N ALA A 104 1.76 -15.08 3.85
CA ALA A 104 3.04 -15.78 3.88
C ALA A 104 4.13 -14.83 3.37
N LEU A 105 5.30 -14.82 4.04
CA LEU A 105 6.45 -14.03 3.63
C LEU A 105 7.17 -14.65 2.42
N VAL A 106 6.52 -14.60 1.27
CA VAL A 106 7.01 -15.11 -0.02
C VAL A 106 6.73 -14.12 -1.16
N PRO A 107 7.56 -14.08 -2.21
CA PRO A 107 7.38 -13.15 -3.35
C PRO A 107 5.99 -13.17 -3.97
N ASP A 108 5.40 -14.37 -4.13
CA ASP A 108 4.09 -14.56 -4.76
C ASP A 108 2.95 -13.84 -4.01
N MET A 109 3.15 -13.55 -2.72
CA MET A 109 2.16 -12.84 -1.92
C MET A 109 1.86 -11.44 -2.48
N LEU A 110 2.83 -10.79 -3.14
CA LEU A 110 2.57 -9.52 -3.83
C LEU A 110 1.56 -9.67 -4.96
N ALA A 111 1.72 -10.70 -5.80
CA ALA A 111 0.81 -10.95 -6.92
C ALA A 111 -0.59 -11.36 -6.42
N VAL A 112 -0.66 -12.12 -5.33
CA VAL A 112 -1.92 -12.47 -4.65
C VAL A 112 -2.63 -11.22 -4.13
N ILE A 113 -1.93 -10.36 -3.39
CA ILE A 113 -2.49 -9.10 -2.86
C ILE A 113 -2.94 -8.22 -4.02
N HIS A 114 -2.07 -7.95 -4.98
CA HIS A 114 -2.39 -7.10 -6.12
C HIS A 114 -3.58 -7.63 -6.93
N GLY A 115 -3.60 -8.94 -7.20
CA GLY A 115 -4.72 -9.61 -7.87
C GLY A 115 -6.03 -9.39 -7.13
N ALA A 116 -6.03 -9.59 -5.80
CA ALA A 116 -7.21 -9.38 -4.98
C ALA A 116 -7.66 -7.91 -4.93
N LEU A 117 -6.73 -6.95 -4.82
CA LEU A 117 -7.04 -5.53 -4.71
C LEU A 117 -7.73 -4.96 -5.95
N PHE A 118 -7.26 -5.37 -7.14
CA PHE A 118 -7.63 -4.71 -8.39
C PHE A 118 -8.51 -5.57 -9.32
N GLN A 119 -8.96 -6.75 -8.89
CA GLN A 119 -9.79 -7.66 -9.69
C GLN A 119 -11.11 -7.06 -10.20
N ASP A 120 -11.65 -6.06 -9.52
CA ASP A 120 -12.92 -5.42 -9.89
C ASP A 120 -12.73 -4.17 -10.79
N LEU A 121 -11.50 -3.84 -11.16
CA LEU A 121 -11.16 -2.68 -11.99
C LEU A 121 -10.91 -3.06 -13.46
N ASP A 122 -10.57 -2.06 -14.28
CA ASP A 122 -10.22 -2.27 -15.68
C ASP A 122 -8.96 -3.14 -15.81
N ALA A 123 -9.14 -4.35 -16.37
CA ALA A 123 -8.08 -5.34 -16.50
C ALA A 123 -6.96 -4.89 -17.46
N ALA A 124 -7.27 -4.03 -18.45
CA ALA A 124 -6.26 -3.52 -19.38
C ALA A 124 -5.29 -2.55 -18.69
N THR A 125 -5.79 -1.77 -17.72
CA THR A 125 -5.02 -0.80 -16.94
C THR A 125 -4.25 -1.47 -15.81
N TYR A 126 -4.92 -2.25 -14.97
CA TYR A 126 -4.34 -2.79 -13.73
C TYR A 126 -3.64 -4.13 -13.91
N ARG A 127 -4.09 -4.98 -14.83
CA ARG A 127 -3.63 -6.36 -15.02
C ARG A 127 -3.47 -7.11 -13.67
N PRO A 128 -4.59 -7.38 -12.96
CA PRO A 128 -4.54 -7.81 -11.57
C PRO A 128 -3.68 -9.07 -11.36
N GLY A 129 -2.55 -8.90 -10.67
CA GLY A 129 -1.64 -9.99 -10.29
C GLY A 129 -0.56 -10.29 -11.33
N GLU A 130 -0.56 -9.60 -12.47
CA GLU A 130 0.39 -9.80 -13.55
C GLU A 130 1.53 -8.79 -13.50
N TYR A 131 2.77 -9.27 -13.60
CA TYR A 131 3.93 -8.40 -13.68
C TYR A 131 3.97 -7.62 -15.00
N LYS A 132 4.48 -6.39 -14.94
CA LYS A 132 4.72 -5.54 -16.10
C LYS A 132 5.69 -6.23 -17.05
N THR A 133 5.45 -6.03 -18.35
CA THR A 133 6.30 -6.56 -19.42
C THR A 133 7.21 -5.50 -20.04
N GLU A 134 7.09 -4.25 -19.57
CA GLU A 134 7.78 -3.08 -20.13
C GLU A 134 8.43 -2.27 -19.00
N ALA A 135 9.54 -1.60 -19.33
CA ALA A 135 10.15 -0.65 -18.41
C ALA A 135 9.26 0.59 -18.30
N LEU A 136 8.92 0.97 -17.07
CA LEU A 136 8.02 2.09 -16.78
C LEU A 136 8.78 3.23 -16.12
N GLN A 137 8.27 4.44 -16.29
CA GLN A 137 8.68 5.63 -15.55
C GLN A 137 7.41 6.31 -15.01
N LYS A 138 7.50 6.86 -13.79
CA LYS A 138 6.39 7.58 -13.16
C LYS A 138 6.87 8.95 -12.72
N ARG A 139 6.15 10.00 -13.12
CA ARG A 139 6.48 11.36 -12.72
C ARG A 139 6.09 11.55 -11.27
N GLU A 140 7.07 11.84 -10.42
CA GLU A 140 6.83 12.01 -8.99
C GLU A 140 6.83 13.50 -8.63
N PHE A 141 5.78 13.94 -7.95
CA PHE A 141 5.61 15.36 -7.57
C PHE A 141 6.79 15.84 -6.72
N VAL A 142 7.18 15.06 -5.70
CA VAL A 142 8.30 15.41 -4.79
C VAL A 142 9.66 15.46 -5.47
N LEU A 143 9.76 15.04 -6.73
CA LEU A 143 10.97 15.09 -7.55
C LEU A 143 10.89 16.11 -8.69
N ASN A 144 9.97 17.09 -8.62
CA ASN A 144 9.73 18.04 -9.70
C ASN A 144 9.37 17.34 -11.04
N GLY A 145 8.68 16.20 -10.93
CA GLY A 145 8.27 15.38 -12.06
C GLY A 145 9.32 14.40 -12.58
N ASP A 146 10.53 14.33 -12.01
CA ASP A 146 11.46 13.24 -12.29
C ASP A 146 10.90 11.88 -11.83
N SER A 147 11.55 10.79 -12.22
CA SER A 147 11.17 9.42 -11.86
C SER A 147 12.25 8.73 -11.03
N VAL A 148 11.82 7.84 -10.14
CA VAL A 148 12.67 6.77 -9.61
C VAL A 148 12.97 5.77 -10.73
N VAL A 149 14.13 5.11 -10.65
CA VAL A 149 14.47 3.99 -11.54
C VAL A 149 13.90 2.71 -10.94
N TYR A 150 13.02 2.05 -11.70
CA TYR A 150 12.41 0.78 -11.33
C TYR A 150 13.17 -0.42 -11.91
N ALA A 151 12.89 -1.62 -11.41
CA ALA A 151 13.50 -2.83 -11.94
C ALA A 151 13.10 -3.08 -13.41
N ASP A 152 14.05 -3.61 -14.18
CA ASP A 152 13.81 -4.15 -15.51
C ASP A 152 12.80 -5.31 -15.42
N PRO A 153 11.83 -5.41 -16.34
CA PRO A 153 10.84 -6.49 -16.33
C PRO A 153 11.43 -7.90 -16.22
N SER A 154 12.57 -8.14 -16.88
CA SER A 154 13.25 -9.45 -16.88
C SER A 154 13.90 -9.82 -15.54
N LEU A 155 14.00 -8.87 -14.60
CA LEU A 155 14.65 -9.04 -13.31
C LEU A 155 13.69 -9.00 -12.11
N ILE A 156 12.39 -8.80 -12.33
CA ILE A 156 11.40 -8.66 -11.25
C ILE A 156 11.45 -9.86 -10.29
N GLU A 157 11.26 -11.07 -10.81
CA GLU A 157 11.21 -12.30 -10.00
C GLU A 157 12.50 -12.50 -9.21
N ARG A 158 13.65 -12.32 -9.85
CA ARG A 158 14.97 -12.47 -9.19
C ARG A 158 15.18 -11.42 -8.10
N SER A 159 14.76 -10.18 -8.36
CA SER A 159 14.89 -9.09 -7.39
C SER A 159 14.03 -9.35 -6.16
N LEU A 160 12.78 -9.78 -6.35
CA LEU A 160 11.90 -10.17 -5.26
C LEU A 160 12.46 -11.38 -4.50
N ALA A 161 12.89 -12.43 -5.19
CA ALA A 161 13.45 -13.61 -4.56
C ALA A 161 14.63 -13.26 -3.63
N PHE A 162 15.54 -12.40 -4.08
CA PHE A 162 16.66 -11.92 -3.27
C PHE A 162 16.19 -11.12 -2.05
N LEU A 163 15.28 -10.16 -2.23
CA LEU A 163 14.78 -9.32 -1.13
C LEU A 163 14.10 -10.14 -0.04
N PHE A 164 13.23 -11.08 -0.42
CA PHE A 164 12.53 -11.93 0.54
C PHE A 164 13.46 -12.93 1.24
N ASP A 165 14.56 -13.35 0.60
CA ASP A 165 15.55 -14.22 1.25
C ASP A 165 16.37 -13.49 2.31
N GLU A 166 16.77 -12.24 2.02
CA GLU A 166 17.39 -11.34 3.00
C GLU A 166 16.45 -11.11 4.19
N GLU A 167 15.18 -10.79 3.92
CA GLU A 167 14.17 -10.51 4.95
C GLU A 167 13.85 -11.72 5.83
N ARG A 168 13.63 -12.90 5.23
CA ARG A 168 13.36 -14.15 5.99
C ARG A 168 14.49 -14.54 6.94
N SER A 169 15.71 -14.07 6.67
CA SER A 169 16.88 -14.33 7.49
C SER A 169 17.02 -13.33 8.65
N HIS A 170 16.20 -12.28 8.67
CA HIS A 170 16.17 -11.28 9.74
C HIS A 170 15.24 -11.71 10.87
N VAL A 171 15.56 -11.28 12.10
CA VAL A 171 14.76 -11.54 13.29
C VAL A 171 14.45 -10.23 13.97
N TYR A 172 13.17 -9.89 14.02
CA TYR A 172 12.68 -8.73 14.77
C TYR A 172 12.62 -9.02 16.27
N GLY A 173 12.81 -7.97 17.05
CA GLY A 173 12.64 -7.99 18.50
C GLY A 173 11.17 -7.94 18.89
N ILE A 174 10.91 -7.81 20.18
CA ILE A 174 9.54 -7.61 20.71
C ILE A 174 9.10 -6.15 20.50
N GLU A 175 10.04 -5.22 20.43
CA GLU A 175 9.83 -3.79 20.19
C GLU A 175 10.74 -3.35 19.04
N PHE A 176 10.30 -2.38 18.24
CA PHE A 176 11.07 -1.85 17.13
C PHE A 176 12.01 -0.73 17.58
N ASP A 177 13.30 -1.07 17.70
CA ASP A 177 14.34 -0.04 17.82
C ASP A 177 14.65 0.64 16.47
N GLU A 178 15.46 1.70 16.51
CA GLU A 178 15.85 2.45 15.31
C GLU A 178 16.48 1.56 14.22
N ALA A 179 17.27 0.55 14.60
CA ALA A 179 17.93 -0.33 13.64
C ALA A 179 16.94 -1.28 12.95
N GLN A 180 15.93 -1.75 13.68
CA GLN A 180 14.85 -2.58 13.16
C GLN A 180 13.90 -1.79 12.27
N LEU A 181 13.57 -0.55 12.64
CA LEU A 181 12.82 0.36 11.78
C LEU A 181 13.57 0.67 10.48
N GLU A 182 14.89 0.87 10.56
CA GLU A 182 15.72 1.03 9.36
C GLU A 182 15.77 -0.23 8.50
N HIS A 183 15.82 -1.41 9.11
CA HIS A 183 15.79 -2.69 8.38
C HIS A 183 14.47 -2.84 7.63
N LEU A 184 13.35 -2.78 8.35
CA LEU A 184 12.01 -2.89 7.78
C LEU A 184 11.75 -1.81 6.72
N GLY A 185 12.09 -0.56 7.02
CA GLY A 185 11.92 0.55 6.10
C GLY A 185 12.70 0.35 4.81
N ARG A 186 13.91 -0.20 4.88
CA ARG A 186 14.73 -0.52 3.70
C ARG A 186 14.13 -1.66 2.89
N PHE A 187 13.61 -2.70 3.54
CA PHE A 187 12.92 -3.80 2.88
C PHE A 187 11.69 -3.30 2.12
N ILE A 188 10.79 -2.57 2.79
CA ILE A 188 9.58 -2.00 2.18
C ILE A 188 9.93 -1.03 1.04
N ALA A 189 10.92 -0.16 1.22
CA ALA A 189 11.35 0.77 0.17
C ALA A 189 11.87 0.04 -1.07
N ARG A 190 12.70 -1.00 -0.89
CA ARG A 190 13.23 -1.80 -2.00
C ARG A 190 12.13 -2.63 -2.68
N LEU A 191 11.21 -3.18 -1.91
CA LEU A 191 10.03 -3.89 -2.41
C LEU A 191 9.23 -3.01 -3.36
N TRP A 192 8.93 -1.78 -2.95
CA TRP A 192 8.27 -0.77 -3.78
C TRP A 192 9.08 -0.40 -5.02
N GLN A 193 10.40 -0.28 -4.90
CA GLN A 193 11.30 0.07 -6.01
C GLN A 193 11.36 -1.00 -7.10
N VAL A 194 11.15 -2.28 -6.78
CA VAL A 194 11.02 -3.32 -7.82
C VAL A 194 9.89 -2.94 -8.79
N HIS A 195 8.80 -2.38 -8.25
CA HIS A 195 7.65 -1.89 -9.01
C HIS A 195 7.14 -2.93 -10.03
N PRO A 196 6.73 -4.11 -9.54
CA PRO A 196 6.43 -5.25 -10.41
C PRO A 196 5.19 -5.07 -11.29
N PHE A 197 4.22 -4.25 -10.90
CA PHE A 197 2.94 -4.11 -11.61
C PHE A 197 2.88 -2.83 -12.46
N VAL A 198 1.91 -2.75 -13.38
CA VAL A 198 1.70 -1.57 -14.24
C VAL A 198 1.17 -0.38 -13.45
N GLU A 199 0.23 -0.61 -12.54
CA GLU A 199 -0.34 0.38 -11.63
C GLU A 199 -0.63 -0.27 -10.27
N GLY A 200 -0.85 0.50 -9.20
CA GLY A 200 -1.28 -0.06 -7.91
C GLY A 200 -0.15 -0.59 -7.01
N ASN A 201 1.12 -0.37 -7.39
CA ASN A 201 2.28 -0.82 -6.61
C ASN A 201 2.31 -0.28 -5.18
N THR A 202 1.97 0.99 -4.96
CA THR A 202 2.02 1.62 -3.63
C THR A 202 0.96 1.04 -2.68
N ARG A 203 -0.30 0.91 -3.14
CA ARG A 203 -1.38 0.31 -2.34
C ARG A 203 -1.09 -1.17 -2.05
N THR A 204 -0.56 -1.92 -3.02
CA THR A 204 -0.11 -3.30 -2.82
C THR A 204 0.99 -3.39 -1.76
N THR A 205 2.01 -2.52 -1.84
CA THR A 205 3.12 -2.49 -0.88
C THR A 205 2.63 -2.16 0.53
N ALA A 206 1.73 -1.19 0.67
CA ALA A 206 1.15 -0.82 1.96
C ALA A 206 0.37 -1.98 2.58
N VAL A 207 -0.51 -2.63 1.82
CA VAL A 207 -1.30 -3.78 2.30
C VAL A 207 -0.39 -4.96 2.65
N PHE A 208 0.65 -5.20 1.85
CA PHE A 208 1.67 -6.20 2.18
C PHE A 208 2.35 -5.89 3.51
N ALA A 209 2.78 -4.64 3.74
CA ALA A 209 3.42 -4.24 4.99
C ALA A 209 2.49 -4.43 6.21
N VAL A 210 1.21 -4.07 6.08
CA VAL A 210 0.21 -4.27 7.14
C VAL A 210 0.03 -5.76 7.45
N LEU A 211 -0.16 -6.60 6.44
CA LEU A 211 -0.30 -8.05 6.63
C LEU A 211 0.97 -8.68 7.21
N TYR A 212 2.13 -8.22 6.79
CA TYR A 212 3.41 -8.71 7.31
C TYR A 212 3.60 -8.34 8.78
N LEU A 213 3.29 -7.12 9.18
CA LEU A 213 3.38 -6.68 10.57
C LEU A 213 2.40 -7.44 11.47
N HIS A 214 1.18 -7.74 10.98
CA HIS A 214 0.25 -8.64 11.68
C HIS A 214 0.81 -10.07 11.81
N ASP A 215 1.46 -10.61 10.77
CA ASP A 215 2.09 -11.94 10.80
C ASP A 215 3.24 -12.02 11.81
N LEU A 216 4.00 -10.93 11.94
CA LEU A 216 5.02 -10.75 12.98
C LEU A 216 4.43 -10.55 14.39
N GLY A 217 3.11 -10.36 14.52
CA GLY A 217 2.41 -10.25 15.79
C GLY A 217 2.42 -8.85 16.41
N PHE A 218 2.69 -7.80 15.61
CA PHE A 218 2.65 -6.42 16.09
C PHE A 218 1.26 -5.82 15.94
N ASP A 219 0.82 -5.15 17.01
CA ASP A 219 -0.27 -4.19 16.94
C ASP A 219 0.23 -2.90 16.29
N MET A 220 -0.61 -2.23 15.52
CA MET A 220 -0.24 -1.01 14.82
C MET A 220 -1.30 0.07 15.02
N ASP A 221 -0.85 1.32 15.06
CA ASP A 221 -1.76 2.44 14.90
C ASP A 221 -2.25 2.50 13.44
N ASN A 222 -3.56 2.57 13.24
CA ASN A 222 -4.12 2.72 11.89
C ASN A 222 -3.95 4.14 11.34
N GLU A 223 -3.67 5.12 12.20
CA GLU A 223 -3.64 6.55 11.87
C GLU A 223 -2.66 6.90 10.73
N PRO A 224 -1.40 6.40 10.71
CA PRO A 224 -0.46 6.77 9.64
C PRO A 224 -0.95 6.36 8.25
N PHE A 225 -1.56 5.18 8.11
CA PHE A 225 -2.15 4.78 6.82
C PHE A 225 -3.50 5.47 6.54
N GLU A 226 -4.28 5.79 7.58
CA GLU A 226 -5.53 6.54 7.44
C GLU A 226 -5.29 7.96 6.89
N ARG A 227 -4.30 8.67 7.45
CA ARG A 227 -4.14 10.12 7.24
C ARG A 227 -2.92 10.52 6.41
N HIS A 228 -1.91 9.67 6.37
CA HIS A 228 -0.60 10.00 5.81
C HIS A 228 -0.19 9.07 4.66
N ALA A 229 -1.16 8.45 3.95
CA ALA A 229 -0.90 7.55 2.83
C ALA A 229 -0.09 8.21 1.68
N ARG A 230 -0.35 9.49 1.39
CA ARG A 230 0.45 10.25 0.41
C ARG A 230 1.89 10.48 0.88
N TYR A 231 2.08 10.75 2.17
CA TYR A 231 3.42 10.86 2.76
C TYR A 231 4.17 9.55 2.61
N PHE A 232 3.51 8.41 2.88
CA PHE A 232 4.12 7.09 2.71
C PHE A 232 4.62 6.88 1.28
N ARG A 233 3.80 7.19 0.27
CA ARG A 233 4.21 7.16 -1.15
C ARG A 233 5.46 8.02 -1.39
N ASP A 234 5.42 9.28 -0.96
CA ASP A 234 6.51 10.24 -1.18
C ASP A 234 7.80 9.81 -0.44
N ALA A 235 7.66 9.19 0.73
CA ALA A 235 8.76 8.66 1.52
C ALA A 235 9.45 7.50 0.79
N LEU A 236 8.68 6.59 0.18
CA LEU A 236 9.22 5.50 -0.66
C LEU A 236 9.95 6.05 -1.89
N VAL A 237 9.44 7.11 -2.52
CA VAL A 237 10.13 7.81 -3.60
C VAL A 237 11.46 8.36 -3.12
N ARG A 238 11.48 9.08 -1.99
CA ARG A 238 12.69 9.69 -1.42
C ARG A 238 13.72 8.67 -0.94
N ALA A 239 13.27 7.53 -0.42
CA ALA A 239 14.13 6.42 -0.01
C ALA A 239 14.83 5.71 -1.18
N ASN A 240 14.37 5.93 -2.43
CA ASN A 240 14.86 5.23 -3.61
C ASN A 240 15.42 6.17 -4.70
N TYR A 241 15.37 7.48 -4.51
CA TYR A 241 15.85 8.44 -5.50
C TYR A 241 17.31 8.84 -5.28
N ARG A 242 18.10 8.82 -6.35
CA ARG A 242 19.50 9.29 -6.36
C ARG A 242 19.79 10.15 -7.58
N ASN A 243 20.35 11.32 -7.34
CA ASN A 243 20.85 12.21 -8.38
C ASN A 243 22.16 12.87 -7.96
N ALA A 244 23.28 12.31 -8.40
CA ALA A 244 24.61 12.79 -8.02
C ALA A 244 24.91 14.21 -8.53
N LYS A 245 24.36 14.62 -9.68
CA LYS A 245 24.55 15.97 -10.23
C LYS A 245 23.87 17.03 -9.36
N ALA A 246 22.69 16.70 -8.81
CA ALA A 246 21.95 17.55 -7.90
C ALA A 246 22.40 17.42 -6.42
N GLY A 247 23.39 16.57 -6.12
CA GLY A 247 23.81 16.29 -4.74
C GLY A 247 22.77 15.52 -3.91
N VAL A 248 21.86 14.79 -4.56
CA VAL A 248 20.75 14.09 -3.91
C VAL A 248 21.07 12.61 -3.72
N LEU A 249 21.02 12.16 -2.47
CA LEU A 249 21.14 10.76 -2.08
C LEU A 249 19.78 10.21 -1.63
N PRO A 250 19.59 8.88 -1.68
CA PRO A 250 18.42 8.24 -1.09
C PRO A 250 18.29 8.58 0.40
N ASP A 251 17.08 8.90 0.84
CA ASP A 251 16.80 9.36 2.21
C ASP A 251 15.73 8.49 2.87
N LEU A 252 16.19 7.47 3.60
CA LEU A 252 15.32 6.49 4.26
C LEU A 252 14.61 7.08 5.50
N ARG A 253 15.07 8.20 6.04
CA ARG A 253 14.57 8.77 7.30
C ARG A 253 13.08 9.06 7.27
N PHE A 254 12.52 9.41 6.11
CA PHE A 254 11.08 9.63 5.97
C PHE A 254 10.27 8.34 6.12
N VAL A 255 10.75 7.23 5.58
CA VAL A 255 10.12 5.92 5.77
C VAL A 255 10.22 5.50 7.23
N VAL A 256 11.40 5.68 7.86
CA VAL A 256 11.60 5.37 9.28
C VAL A 256 10.66 6.17 10.17
N ARG A 257 10.50 7.49 9.94
CA ARG A 257 9.53 8.31 10.70
C ARG A 257 8.09 7.83 10.56
N PHE A 258 7.70 7.43 9.36
CA PHE A 258 6.37 6.87 9.14
C PHE A 258 6.18 5.57 9.94
N LEU A 259 7.17 4.67 9.91
CA LEU A 259 7.13 3.40 10.63
C LEU A 259 7.21 3.58 12.15
N ASP A 260 7.96 4.58 12.64
CA ASP A 260 8.07 4.88 14.06
C ASP A 260 6.74 5.42 14.62
N ASN A 261 6.01 6.25 13.86
CA ASN A 261 4.64 6.62 14.21
C ASN A 261 3.71 5.41 14.21
N LEU A 262 3.87 4.50 13.24
CA LEU A 262 3.03 3.31 13.06
C LEU A 262 3.20 2.27 14.17
N LEU A 263 4.44 2.04 14.60
CA LEU A 263 4.83 0.91 15.45
C LEU A 263 5.14 1.30 16.89
N ASN A 264 5.57 2.54 17.11
CA ASN A 264 6.00 3.03 18.43
C ASN A 264 5.18 4.24 18.91
N GLU A 265 4.08 4.57 18.22
CA GLU A 265 3.22 5.74 18.52
C GLU A 265 4.02 7.06 18.61
N ALA A 266 5.12 7.16 17.86
CA ALA A 266 5.88 8.39 17.78
C ALA A 266 5.02 9.51 17.15
N GLU A 267 5.33 10.76 17.50
CA GLU A 267 4.58 11.92 17.01
C GLU A 267 5.37 12.70 15.94
N HIS A 268 6.07 12.00 15.05
CA HIS A 268 6.78 12.67 13.95
C HIS A 268 5.78 13.38 13.04
N GLU A 269 6.09 14.63 12.67
CA GLU A 269 5.24 15.36 11.74
C GLU A 269 5.40 14.81 10.31
N LEU A 270 4.30 14.30 9.73
CA LEU A 270 4.28 13.65 8.42
C LEU A 270 3.64 14.55 7.35
N ARG A 271 4.46 15.43 6.73
CA ARG A 271 4.01 16.36 5.66
C ARG A 271 4.70 16.08 4.33
N SER A 272 3.96 15.63 3.32
CA SER A 272 4.47 15.37 1.96
C SER A 272 5.28 16.52 1.36
N ARG A 273 4.90 17.77 1.63
CA ARG A 273 5.62 18.95 1.13
C ARG A 273 7.07 19.03 1.62
N ASP A 274 7.37 18.47 2.80
CA ASP A 274 8.71 18.49 3.39
C ASP A 274 9.64 17.48 2.70
N LEU A 275 9.07 16.58 1.89
CA LEU A 275 9.76 15.59 1.08
C LEU A 275 10.11 16.13 -0.32
N ALA A 276 9.74 17.37 -0.65
CA ALA A 276 10.15 17.98 -1.90
C ALA A 276 11.69 18.03 -2.03
N CYS A 277 12.21 17.50 -3.13
CA CYS A 277 13.62 17.51 -3.45
C CYS A 277 14.03 18.88 -3.99
N LYS A 278 14.25 19.84 -3.08
CA LYS A 278 14.45 21.27 -3.39
C LYS A 278 15.45 21.52 -4.51
N ALA A 279 16.57 20.80 -4.53
CA ALA A 279 17.59 20.93 -5.58
C ALA A 279 17.02 20.78 -7.01
N LEU A 280 16.03 19.91 -7.22
CA LEU A 280 15.40 19.71 -8.53
C LEU A 280 14.40 20.82 -8.88
N PHE A 281 13.77 21.44 -7.88
CA PHE A 281 12.86 22.57 -8.08
C PHE A 281 13.62 23.87 -8.31
N ASP A 282 14.72 24.06 -7.57
CA ASP A 282 15.58 25.24 -7.67
C ASP A 282 16.31 25.29 -9.03
N ASP A 283 16.71 24.13 -9.55
CA ASP A 283 17.31 23.99 -10.88
C ASP A 283 16.74 22.77 -11.64
N PRO A 284 15.70 22.99 -12.47
CA PRO A 284 15.11 21.95 -13.32
C PRO A 284 16.08 21.30 -14.32
N SER A 285 17.26 21.88 -14.58
CA SER A 285 18.26 21.25 -15.45
C SER A 285 18.83 19.95 -14.87
N PHE A 286 18.60 19.69 -13.58
CA PHE A 286 18.98 18.44 -12.92
C PHE A 286 18.02 17.27 -13.17
N LEU A 287 16.83 17.49 -13.74
CA LEU A 287 15.90 16.40 -14.07
C LEU A 287 16.56 15.41 -15.05
N ARG A 288 16.42 14.11 -14.77
CA ARG A 288 17.11 13.06 -15.53
C ARG A 288 16.23 12.35 -16.54
N ASN A 289 14.96 12.14 -16.19
CA ASN A 289 14.05 11.31 -16.99
C ASN A 289 12.94 12.14 -17.67
N VAL A 290 12.93 13.45 -17.44
CA VAL A 290 11.94 14.39 -17.98
C VAL A 290 12.65 15.65 -18.45
N ASP A 291 12.16 16.24 -19.55
CA ASP A 291 12.68 17.51 -20.06
C ASP A 291 12.46 18.65 -19.05
N PRO A 292 13.46 19.51 -18.77
CA PRO A 292 13.31 20.63 -17.83
C PRO A 292 12.12 21.55 -18.12
N SER A 293 11.69 21.68 -19.38
CA SER A 293 10.51 22.47 -19.76
C SER A 293 9.19 21.87 -19.28
N GLN A 294 9.20 20.59 -18.89
CA GLN A 294 8.05 19.87 -18.36
C GLN A 294 8.07 19.80 -16.83
N ALA A 295 9.00 20.46 -16.15
CA ALA A 295 9.06 20.55 -14.69
C ALA A 295 7.71 20.94 -14.07
N ILE A 296 7.42 20.38 -12.90
CA ILE A 296 6.19 20.64 -12.15
C ILE A 296 6.43 21.79 -11.17
N SER A 297 5.67 22.88 -11.28
CA SER A 297 5.74 23.96 -10.30
C SER A 297 5.09 23.56 -8.97
N LEU A 298 5.67 24.01 -7.85
CA LEU A 298 5.08 23.94 -6.50
C LEU A 298 3.85 24.84 -6.36
#